data_AF-A0AAN8EVU4-F1
#
_entry.id   AF-A0AAN8EVU4-F1
#
_cell.length_a   1.000
_cell.length_b   1.000
_cell.length_c   1.000
_cell.angle_alpha   90.00
_cell.angle_beta   90.00
_cell.angle_gamma   90.00
#
_symmetry.space_group_name_H-M   'P 1'
#
loop_
_entity.id
_entity.type
_entity.pdbx_description
1 polymer ?
#
loop_
_entity_poly.entity_id
_entity_poly.type
_entity_poly.pdbx_seq_one_letter_code
_entity_poly.pdbx_strand_id
1 'polypeptide(L)'
;MELTKTVAWLPHKLGSLKEALRRFHSTARHIQAEAQDISNGQKEVSIQRLNSINARLQYIERSFLNPTAAVDQPYYRHLVFSPSMHSTRITSFSSILDPAIKYHQSHNETHLHDLAMAITKVQYAVECAIDTLH
;
A
#
# COMPACT_ATOMS: atom_id res chain seq x y z
N MET A 1 -22.63 2.10 9.88
CA MET A 1 -23.00 3.37 9.22
C MET A 1 -22.14 3.52 7.98
N GLU A 2 -22.70 3.80 6.80
CA GLU A 2 -21.96 3.79 5.53
C GLU A 2 -21.35 5.16 5.23
N LEU A 3 -20.08 5.38 5.61
CA LEU A 3 -19.28 6.58 5.28
C LEU A 3 -19.27 6.87 3.76
N THR A 4 -19.44 5.84 2.94
CA THR A 4 -19.54 5.91 1.48
C THR A 4 -20.80 6.61 0.99
N LYS A 5 -21.87 6.67 1.81
CA LYS A 5 -23.09 7.43 1.50
C LYS A 5 -22.99 8.89 1.91
N THR A 6 -22.16 9.22 2.90
CA THR A 6 -22.01 10.58 3.42
C THR A 6 -20.91 11.38 2.72
N VAL A 7 -19.89 10.70 2.19
CA VAL A 7 -18.73 11.34 1.55
C VAL A 7 -18.70 11.01 0.05
N ALA A 8 -19.11 11.95 -0.79
CA ALA A 8 -19.30 11.73 -2.23
C ALA A 8 -18.03 11.26 -2.97
N TRP A 9 -16.84 11.71 -2.56
CA TRP A 9 -15.57 11.35 -3.22
C TRP A 9 -15.00 10.01 -2.76
N LEU A 10 -15.45 9.48 -1.61
CA LEU A 10 -14.86 8.31 -0.97
C LEU A 10 -15.00 7.03 -1.84
N PRO A 11 -16.17 6.74 -2.43
CA PRO A 11 -16.31 5.58 -3.32
C PRO A 11 -15.34 5.60 -4.50
N HIS A 12 -15.14 6.77 -5.11
CA HIS A 12 -14.21 6.92 -6.24
C HIS A 12 -12.77 6.64 -5.82
N LYS A 13 -12.28 7.25 -4.73
CA LYS A 13 -10.91 7.01 -4.25
C LYS A 13 -10.67 5.56 -3.85
N LEU A 14 -11.63 4.92 -3.18
CA LEU A 14 -11.54 3.48 -2.86
C LEU A 14 -11.57 2.60 -4.11
N GLY A 15 -12.34 3.00 -5.14
CA GLY A 15 -12.34 2.36 -6.45
C GLY A 15 -10.96 2.42 -7.12
N SER A 16 -10.34 3.61 -7.15
CA SER A 16 -8.98 3.78 -7.69
C SER A 16 -7.94 2.95 -6.95
N LEU A 17 -7.97 2.93 -5.61
CA LEU A 17 -7.08 2.09 -4.80
C LEU A 17 -7.31 0.59 -5.08
N LYS A 18 -8.57 0.16 -5.18
CA LYS A 18 -8.90 -1.23 -5.51
C LYS A 18 -8.35 -1.64 -6.87
N GLU A 19 -8.41 -0.76 -7.86
CA GLU A 19 -7.85 -1.01 -9.18
C GLU A 19 -6.32 -1.10 -9.15
N ALA A 20 -5.65 -0.18 -8.43
CA ALA A 20 -4.20 -0.27 -8.21
C ALA A 20 -3.81 -1.60 -7.57
N LEU A 21 -4.56 -2.07 -6.55
CA LEU A 21 -4.33 -3.36 -5.91
C LEU A 21 -4.53 -4.55 -6.87
N ARG A 22 -5.50 -4.48 -7.80
CA ARG A 22 -5.67 -5.52 -8.83
C ARG A 22 -4.47 -5.58 -9.77
N ARG A 23 -3.97 -4.42 -10.22
CA ARG A 23 -2.77 -4.35 -11.05
C ARG A 23 -1.55 -4.89 -10.31
N PHE A 24 -1.35 -4.47 -9.06
CA PHE A 24 -0.28 -5.00 -8.20
C PHE A 24 -0.33 -6.51 -8.05
N HIS A 25 -1.52 -7.07 -7.80
CA HIS A 25 -1.69 -8.52 -7.73
C HIS A 25 -1.31 -9.21 -9.06
N SER A 26 -1.68 -8.63 -10.20
CA SER A 26 -1.28 -9.17 -11.51
C SER A 26 0.23 -9.16 -11.69
N THR A 27 0.89 -8.04 -11.41
CA THR A 27 2.36 -7.91 -11.51
C THR A 27 3.08 -8.88 -10.57
N ALA A 28 2.59 -9.04 -9.34
CA ALA A 28 3.13 -10.00 -8.38
C ALA A 28 3.01 -11.45 -8.89
N ARG A 29 1.91 -11.82 -9.56
CA ARG A 29 1.80 -13.15 -10.18
C ARG A 29 2.78 -13.34 -11.33
N HIS A 30 3.07 -12.31 -12.12
CA HIS A 30 4.05 -12.40 -13.21
C HIS A 30 5.46 -12.68 -12.69
N ILE A 31 5.93 -11.93 -11.69
CA ILE A 31 7.27 -12.16 -11.12
C ILE A 31 7.35 -13.50 -10.37
N GLN A 32 6.27 -13.94 -9.72
CA GLN A 32 6.18 -15.26 -9.10
C GLN A 32 6.34 -16.37 -10.16
N ALA A 33 5.64 -16.26 -11.29
CA ALA A 33 5.76 -17.23 -12.38
C ALA A 33 7.17 -17.25 -12.96
N GLU A 34 7.78 -16.09 -13.21
CA GLU A 34 9.17 -16.00 -13.70
C GLU A 34 10.15 -16.66 -12.71
N ALA A 35 10.00 -16.42 -11.42
CA ALA A 35 10.82 -17.05 -10.39
C ALA A 35 10.62 -18.57 -10.32
N GLN A 36 9.39 -19.05 -10.47
CA GLN A 36 9.05 -20.47 -10.46
C GLN A 36 9.67 -21.21 -11.66
N ASP A 37 9.57 -20.64 -12.87
CA ASP A 37 10.14 -21.23 -14.09
C ASP A 37 11.66 -21.39 -14.00
N ILE A 38 12.34 -20.40 -13.41
CA ILE A 38 13.79 -20.45 -13.14
C ILE A 38 14.09 -21.54 -12.10
N SER A 39 13.36 -21.55 -10.98
CA SER A 39 13.57 -22.54 -9.91
C SER A 39 13.34 -23.97 -10.36
N ASN A 40 12.42 -24.21 -11.30
CA ASN A 40 12.12 -25.53 -11.84
C ASN A 40 13.11 -25.98 -12.92
N GLY A 41 14.09 -25.14 -13.30
CA GLY A 41 14.99 -25.42 -14.41
C GLY A 41 14.33 -25.37 -15.79
N GLN A 42 13.11 -24.84 -15.88
CA GLN A 42 12.37 -24.69 -17.15
C GLN A 42 12.93 -23.53 -18.00
N LYS A 43 13.66 -22.61 -17.37
CA LYS A 43 14.27 -21.45 -18.02
C LYS A 43 15.70 -21.25 -17.51
N GLU A 44 16.67 -21.40 -18.40
CA GLU A 44 18.03 -20.92 -18.13
C GLU A 44 18.01 -19.38 -18.04
N VAL A 45 18.66 -18.84 -17.01
CA VAL A 45 18.69 -17.40 -16.75
C VAL A 45 20.12 -16.96 -16.49
N SER A 46 20.49 -15.81 -17.05
CA SER A 46 21.80 -15.22 -16.77
C SER A 46 21.87 -14.74 -15.32
N ILE A 47 23.07 -14.74 -14.74
CA ILE A 47 23.31 -14.21 -13.38
C ILE A 47 22.80 -12.77 -13.25
N GLN A 48 22.95 -11.96 -14.30
CA GLN A 48 22.43 -10.58 -14.34
C GLN A 48 20.91 -10.52 -14.19
N ARG A 49 20.17 -11.40 -14.88
CA ARG A 49 18.71 -11.44 -14.79
C ARG A 49 18.25 -11.95 -13.42
N LEU A 50 18.93 -12.95 -12.87
CA LEU A 50 18.67 -13.46 -11.51
C LEU A 50 18.84 -12.34 -10.46
N ASN A 51 19.93 -11.58 -10.55
CA ASN A 51 20.21 -10.46 -9.65
C ASN A 51 19.15 -9.35 -9.79
N SER A 52 18.67 -9.08 -11.00
CA SER A 52 17.59 -8.12 -11.23
C SER A 52 16.28 -8.55 -10.56
N ILE A 53 15.89 -9.82 -10.68
CA ILE A 53 14.69 -10.37 -10.01
C ILE A 53 14.85 -10.29 -8.49
N ASN A 54 16.00 -10.72 -7.96
CA ASN A 54 16.29 -10.66 -6.53
C ASN A 54 16.22 -9.22 -5.99
N ALA A 55 16.79 -8.25 -6.72
CA ALA A 55 16.72 -6.84 -6.33
C ALA A 55 15.26 -6.34 -6.26
N ARG A 56 14.44 -6.67 -7.27
CA ARG A 56 13.01 -6.29 -7.30
C ARG A 56 12.25 -6.89 -6.11
N LEU A 57 12.46 -8.18 -5.82
CA LEU A 57 11.86 -8.88 -4.69
C LEU A 57 12.34 -8.32 -3.34
N GLN A 58 13.61 -7.94 -3.23
CA GLN A 58 14.18 -7.36 -2.02
C GLN A 58 13.67 -5.94 -1.74
N TYR A 59 13.51 -5.12 -2.79
CA TYR A 59 13.20 -3.70 -2.64
C TYR A 59 11.71 -3.37 -2.61
N ILE A 60 10.83 -4.30 -3.01
CA ILE A 60 9.37 -4.08 -3.02
C ILE A 60 8.82 -3.55 -1.68
N GLU A 61 9.32 -4.06 -0.56
CA GLU A 61 8.85 -3.68 0.78
C GLU A 61 9.11 -2.19 1.06
N ARG A 62 10.18 -1.62 0.47
CA ARG A 62 10.53 -0.21 0.65
C ARG A 62 9.50 0.72 0.01
N SER A 63 8.76 0.26 -1.00
CA SER A 63 7.71 1.04 -1.65
C SER A 63 6.53 1.34 -0.72
N PHE A 64 6.37 0.57 0.36
CA PHE A 64 5.33 0.80 1.37
C PHE A 64 5.78 1.66 2.55
N LEU A 65 6.99 2.19 2.52
CA LEU A 65 7.49 3.14 3.52
C LEU A 65 7.11 4.57 3.12
N ASN A 66 6.41 5.27 4.02
CA ASN A 66 6.08 6.67 3.83
C ASN A 66 7.34 7.56 3.98
N PRO A 67 7.81 8.23 2.91
CA PRO A 67 8.99 9.09 2.98
C PRO A 67 8.71 10.39 3.75
N THR A 68 7.45 10.82 3.80
CA THR A 68 7.00 12.03 4.52
C THR A 68 6.36 11.66 5.87
N ALA A 69 6.77 10.57 6.50
CA ALA A 69 6.29 10.24 7.84
C ALA A 69 6.56 11.45 8.74
N ALA A 70 5.49 12.00 9.32
CA ALA A 70 5.53 13.24 10.10
C ALA A 70 6.53 13.10 11.26
N VAL A 71 7.06 14.25 11.70
CA VAL A 71 7.97 14.40 12.84
C VAL A 71 7.41 13.70 14.10
N ASP A 72 6.09 13.56 14.17
CA ASP A 72 5.35 13.04 15.32
C ASP A 72 5.39 11.51 15.44
N GLN A 73 5.63 10.76 14.34
CA GLN A 73 5.75 9.30 14.35
C GLN A 73 6.86 8.81 13.39
N PRO A 74 8.13 9.14 13.67
CA PRO A 74 9.23 8.86 12.76
C PRO A 74 9.55 7.37 12.63
N TYR A 75 9.08 6.54 13.57
CA TYR A 75 9.36 5.11 13.64
C TYR A 75 8.32 4.23 12.92
N TYR A 76 7.09 4.72 12.73
CA TYR A 76 6.00 3.95 12.11
C TYR A 76 5.72 4.45 10.69
N ARG A 77 6.64 4.12 9.78
CA ARG A 77 6.55 4.60 8.37
C ARG A 77 5.77 3.68 7.46
N HIS A 78 5.53 2.44 7.88
CA HIS A 78 4.94 1.44 7.00
C HIS A 78 3.43 1.69 6.83
N LEU A 79 3.02 1.94 5.58
CA LEU A 79 1.66 2.36 5.23
C LEU A 79 0.62 1.23 5.34
N VAL A 80 1.03 -0.02 5.09
CA VAL A 80 0.20 -1.22 5.32
C VAL A 80 0.20 -1.63 6.79
N PHE A 81 1.37 -1.79 7.42
CA PHE A 81 1.50 -2.27 8.79
C PHE A 81 1.94 -1.15 9.74
N SER A 82 0.98 -0.57 10.44
CA SER A 82 1.27 0.42 11.48
C SER A 82 0.38 0.19 12.71
N PRO A 83 0.80 0.65 13.90
CA PRO A 83 -0.09 0.70 15.04
C PRO A 83 -1.27 1.64 14.73
N SER A 84 -2.42 1.37 15.33
CA SER A 84 -3.56 2.28 15.32
C SER A 84 -3.58 3.09 16.60
N MET A 85 -4.07 4.33 16.54
CA MET A 85 -4.34 5.13 17.74
C MET A 85 -5.41 4.50 18.65
N HIS A 86 -6.20 3.55 18.12
CA HIS A 86 -7.32 2.91 18.80
C HIS A 86 -7.04 1.47 19.23
N SER A 87 -5.86 0.91 18.91
CA SER A 87 -5.49 -0.46 19.26
C SER A 87 -3.98 -0.60 19.42
N THR A 88 -3.57 -1.31 20.47
CA THR A 88 -2.15 -1.67 20.70
C THR A 88 -1.64 -2.77 19.76
N ARG A 89 -2.53 -3.38 18.94
CA ARG A 89 -2.16 -4.38 17.94
C ARG A 89 -1.88 -3.71 16.60
N ILE A 90 -0.94 -4.30 15.84
CA ILE A 90 -0.70 -3.92 14.44
C ILE A 90 -2.00 -4.08 13.67
N THR A 91 -2.47 -2.98 13.07
CA THR A 91 -3.71 -2.95 12.30
C THR A 91 -3.36 -2.60 10.86
N SER A 92 -3.82 -3.41 9.91
CA SER A 92 -3.58 -3.12 8.49
C SER A 92 -4.26 -1.83 8.08
N PHE A 93 -3.54 -0.99 7.34
CA PHE A 93 -4.01 0.30 6.86
C PHE A 93 -4.54 1.22 7.98
N SER A 94 -3.92 1.18 9.17
CA SER A 94 -4.29 2.06 10.29
C SER A 94 -4.25 3.54 9.91
N SER A 95 -3.34 3.91 9.00
CA SER A 95 -3.25 5.25 8.41
C SER A 95 -4.54 5.73 7.74
N ILE A 96 -5.35 4.83 7.18
CA ILE A 96 -6.68 5.14 6.59
C ILE A 96 -7.77 5.02 7.67
N LEU A 97 -7.68 4.00 8.51
CA LEU A 97 -8.69 3.71 9.53
C LEU A 97 -8.82 4.81 10.58
N ASP A 98 -7.69 5.31 11.10
CA ASP A 98 -7.68 6.26 12.20
C ASP A 98 -8.36 7.60 11.83
N PRO A 99 -8.06 8.24 10.67
CA PRO A 99 -8.83 9.42 10.22
C PRO A 99 -10.32 9.14 9.99
N ALA A 100 -10.67 7.95 9.48
CA ALA A 100 -12.07 7.57 9.25
C ALA A 100 -12.84 7.47 10.57
N ILE A 101 -12.24 6.87 11.60
CA ILE A 101 -12.81 6.79 12.95
C ILE A 101 -12.91 8.19 13.58
N LYS A 102 -11.86 9.01 13.48
CA LYS A 102 -11.85 10.39 14.00
C LYS A 102 -12.95 11.24 13.36
N TYR A 103 -13.13 11.15 12.05
CA TYR A 103 -14.25 11.82 11.37
C TYR A 103 -15.59 11.29 11.87
N HIS A 104 -15.75 9.97 11.99
CA HIS A 104 -16.99 9.38 12.47
C HIS A 104 -17.37 9.86 13.89
N GLN A 105 -16.39 10.05 14.76
CA GLN A 105 -16.59 10.49 16.14
C GLN A 105 -16.85 12.00 16.24
N SER A 106 -16.06 12.81 15.54
CA SER A 106 -16.07 14.27 15.72
C SER A 106 -16.88 15.04 14.67
N HIS A 107 -17.20 14.42 13.53
CA HIS A 107 -17.78 15.06 12.33
C HIS A 107 -16.97 16.25 11.81
N ASN A 108 -15.68 16.34 12.18
CA ASN A 108 -14.78 17.41 11.76
C ASN A 108 -14.22 17.14 10.36
N GLU A 109 -14.48 18.04 9.42
CA GLU A 109 -14.05 17.93 8.02
C GLU A 109 -12.52 17.88 7.84
N THR A 110 -11.72 18.37 8.79
CA THR A 110 -10.26 18.23 8.74
C THR A 110 -9.84 16.75 8.63
N HIS A 111 -10.57 15.85 9.30
CA HIS A 111 -10.30 14.42 9.21
C HIS A 111 -10.71 13.81 7.87
N LEU A 112 -11.60 14.44 7.10
CA LEU A 112 -11.88 14.03 5.72
C LEU A 112 -10.69 14.33 4.81
N HIS A 113 -10.00 15.46 5.03
CA HIS A 113 -8.77 15.77 4.32
C HIS A 113 -7.67 14.76 4.65
N ASP A 114 -7.47 14.45 5.94
CA ASP A 114 -6.51 13.44 6.39
C ASP A 114 -6.82 12.05 5.79
N LEU A 115 -8.09 11.67 5.77
CA LEU A 115 -8.56 10.41 5.15
C LEU A 115 -8.26 10.37 3.65
N ALA A 116 -8.57 11.45 2.93
CA ALA A 116 -8.29 11.55 1.50
C ALA A 116 -6.78 11.44 1.21
N MET A 117 -5.95 12.09 2.03
CA MET A 117 -4.50 12.03 1.92
C MET A 117 -3.96 10.63 2.24
N ALA A 118 -4.47 9.97 3.28
CA ALA A 118 -4.07 8.61 3.64
C ALA A 118 -4.35 7.61 2.52
N ILE A 119 -5.56 7.65 1.93
CA ILE A 119 -5.92 6.78 0.79
C ILE A 119 -4.98 7.05 -0.39
N THR A 120 -4.70 8.33 -0.67
CA THR A 120 -3.83 8.72 -1.78
C THR A 120 -2.38 8.24 -1.57
N LYS A 121 -1.85 8.33 -0.34
CA LYS A 121 -0.51 7.81 0.00
C LYS A 121 -0.41 6.30 -0.17
N VAL A 122 -1.44 5.56 0.28
CA VAL A 122 -1.48 4.10 0.11
C VAL A 122 -1.57 3.73 -1.37
N GLN A 123 -2.42 4.42 -2.14
CA GLN A 123 -2.50 4.19 -3.58
C GLN A 123 -1.16 4.45 -4.25
N TYR A 124 -0.51 5.58 -3.96
CA TYR A 124 0.81 5.91 -4.49
C TYR A 124 1.86 4.84 -4.16
N ALA A 125 1.88 4.37 -2.92
CA ALA A 125 2.78 3.29 -2.51
C ALA A 125 2.54 1.99 -3.30
N VAL A 126 1.29 1.65 -3.59
CA VAL A 126 0.94 0.49 -4.44
C VAL A 126 1.43 0.69 -5.87
N GLU A 127 1.29 1.88 -6.46
CA GLU A 127 1.84 2.17 -7.79
C GLU A 127 3.38 2.06 -7.80
N CYS A 128 4.06 2.61 -6.80
CA CYS A 128 5.53 2.45 -6.67
C CYS A 128 5.94 0.97 -6.52
N ALA A 129 5.13 0.18 -5.82
CA ALA A 129 5.38 -1.26 -5.70
C ALA A 129 5.17 -1.99 -7.03
N ILE A 130 4.19 -1.57 -7.85
CA ILE A 130 4.02 -2.06 -9.23
C ILE A 130 5.25 -1.74 -10.06
N ASP A 131 5.73 -0.50 -10.04
CA ASP A 131 6.91 -0.07 -10.80
C ASP A 131 8.18 -0.81 -10.37
N THR A 132 8.33 -1.07 -9.07
CA THR A 132 9.45 -1.86 -8.52
C THR A 132 9.39 -3.31 -8.97
N LEU A 133 8.19 -3.84 -9.19
CA LEU A 133 7.97 -5.20 -9.65
C LEU A 133 7.86 -5.33 -11.17
N HIS A 134 8.03 -4.27 -11.95
CA HIS A 134 8.02 -4.34 -13.41
C HIS A 134 9.42 -4.68 -13.96
#